data_AF-A0A346YT85-F1
#
_entry.id   AF-A0A346YT85-F1
#
_cell.length_a   1.000
_cell.length_b   1.000
_cell.length_c   1.000
_cell.angle_alpha   90.00
_cell.angle_beta   90.00
_cell.angle_gamma   90.00
#
_symmetry.space_group_name_H-M   'P 1'
#
loop_
_entity.id
_entity.type
_entity.pdbx_description
1 polymer ?
#
loop_
_entity_poly.entity_id
_entity_poly.type
_entity_poly.pdbx_seq_one_letter_code
_entity_poly.pdbx_strand_id
1 'polypeptide(L)' 'MILTQGKLMDYLRDTLNLNQADSDSELFSSGLLDSVSMVNLLAFIEQSTGMAIRAEDVTLENFDTPSRILRFAEAST' A
#
# COMPACT_ATOMS: atom_id res chain seq x y z
N MET A 1 -15.29 3.05 -1.80
CA MET A 1 -15.17 3.23 -0.32
C MET A 1 -13.87 3.99 -0.10
N ILE A 2 -13.69 4.67 1.03
CA ILE A 2 -12.43 5.37 1.32
C ILE A 2 -11.43 4.38 1.94
N LEU A 3 -10.23 4.29 1.39
CA LEU A 3 -9.11 3.61 2.04
C LEU A 3 -8.66 4.48 3.22
N THR A 4 -8.55 3.91 4.41
CA THR A 4 -8.12 4.63 5.61
C THR A 4 -6.82 4.05 6.15
N GLN A 5 -6.08 4.85 6.93
CA GLN A 5 -4.81 4.41 7.50
C GLN A 5 -4.94 3.14 8.33
N GLY A 6 -5.97 3.05 9.17
CA GLY A 6 -6.24 1.83 9.95
C GLY A 6 -6.40 0.61 9.06
N LYS A 7 -7.25 0.68 8.03
CA LYS A 7 -7.48 -0.45 7.11
C LYS A 7 -6.22 -0.88 6.37
N LEU A 8 -5.41 0.08 5.92
CA LEU A 8 -4.15 -0.23 5.25
C LEU A 8 -3.20 -0.94 6.22
N MET A 9 -3.01 -0.41 7.42
CA MET A 9 -2.12 -1.01 8.42
C MET A 9 -2.60 -2.39 8.88
N ASP A 10 -3.91 -2.57 9.08
CA ASP A 10 -4.50 -3.87 9.41
C ASP A 10 -4.24 -4.88 8.29
N TYR A 11 -4.41 -4.49 7.02
CA TYR A 11 -4.11 -5.36 5.89
C TYR A 11 -2.63 -5.76 5.84
N LEU A 12 -1.72 -4.79 6.02
CA LEU A 12 -0.28 -5.06 6.03
C LEU A 12 0.11 -6.03 7.16
N ARG A 13 -0.48 -5.89 8.35
CA ARG A 13 -0.17 -6.73 9.52
C ARG A 13 -0.83 -8.10 9.44
N ASP A 14 -2.13 -8.14 9.17
CA ASP A 14 -2.92 -9.37 9.25
C ASP A 14 -2.83 -10.22 7.98
N THR A 15 -2.71 -9.58 6.81
CA THR A 15 -2.66 -10.29 5.52
C THR A 15 -1.24 -10.49 5.02
N LEU A 16 -0.40 -9.45 5.11
CA LEU A 16 0.99 -9.51 4.62
C LEU A 16 2.01 -9.88 5.71
N ASN A 17 1.57 -10.10 6.96
CA ASN A 17 2.42 -10.47 8.11
C ASN A 17 3.50 -9.42 8.45
N LEU A 18 3.27 -8.15 8.10
CA LEU A 18 4.21 -7.04 8.32
C LEU A 18 3.98 -6.37 9.68
N ASN A 19 4.10 -7.16 10.74
CA ASN A 19 3.80 -6.72 12.12
C ASN A 19 4.70 -5.59 12.64
N GLN A 20 5.87 -5.41 12.03
CA GLN A 20 6.84 -4.38 12.40
C GLN A 20 6.74 -3.12 11.54
N ALA A 21 5.85 -3.09 10.54
CA ALA A 21 5.67 -1.93 9.70
C ALA A 21 4.85 -0.85 10.42
N ASP A 22 5.36 0.37 10.35
CA ASP A 22 4.71 1.62 10.72
C ASP A 22 4.36 2.44 9.48
N SER A 23 3.62 3.53 9.65
CA SER A 23 3.09 4.30 8.53
C SER A 23 4.17 4.93 7.64
N ASP A 24 5.34 5.21 8.20
CA ASP A 24 6.48 5.75 7.45
C ASP A 24 7.61 4.73 7.27
N SER A 25 7.38 3.46 7.61
CA SER A 25 8.34 2.39 7.31
C SER A 25 8.45 2.19 5.82
N GLU A 26 9.69 2.18 5.33
CA GLU A 26 10.02 1.71 3.99
C GLU A 26 9.60 0.23 3.90
N LEU A 27 8.79 -0.09 2.90
CA LEU A 27 8.28 -1.44 2.64
C LEU A 27 9.10 -2.09 1.54
N PHE A 28 9.36 -1.38 0.45
CA PHE A 28 10.10 -1.91 -0.69
C PHE A 28 11.60 -1.74 -0.50
N SER A 29 12.05 -0.53 -0.19
CA SER A 29 13.47 -0.21 -0.08
C SER A 29 14.15 -0.99 1.05
N SER A 30 13.40 -1.34 2.09
CA SER A 30 13.86 -2.18 3.21
C SER A 30 13.80 -3.69 2.92
N GLY A 31 13.10 -4.10 1.87
CA GLY A 31 12.80 -5.51 1.59
C GLY A 31 11.73 -6.13 2.49
N LEU A 32 10.97 -5.35 3.26
CA LEU A 32 9.85 -5.87 4.05
C LEU A 32 8.72 -6.40 3.16
N LEU A 33 8.54 -5.84 1.97
CA LEU A 33 7.48 -6.20 1.04
C LEU A 33 8.06 -6.71 -0.27
N ASP A 34 7.78 -7.99 -0.54
CA ASP A 34 8.19 -8.68 -1.76
C ASP A 34 7.30 -8.34 -2.96
N SER A 35 7.79 -8.65 -4.18
CA SER A 35 7.06 -8.41 -5.43
C SER A 35 5.72 -9.14 -5.53
N VAL A 36 5.54 -10.27 -4.82
CA VAL A 36 4.25 -11.00 -4.79
C VAL A 36 3.26 -10.28 -3.86
N SER A 37 3.71 -9.89 -2.67
CA SER A 37 2.91 -9.14 -1.69
C SER A 37 2.51 -7.76 -2.21
N MET A 38 3.34 -7.15 -3.06
CA MET A 38 3.02 -5.95 -3.83
C MET A 38 1.77 -6.12 -4.68
N VAL A 39 1.68 -7.18 -5.50
CA VAL A 39 0.50 -7.39 -6.34
C VAL A 39 -0.77 -7.55 -5.51
N ASN A 40 -0.69 -8.23 -4.36
CA ASN A 40 -1.81 -8.36 -3.44
C ASN A 40 -2.22 -7.01 -2.83
N LEU A 41 -1.24 -6.20 -2.43
CA LEU A 41 -1.47 -4.86 -1.90
C LEU A 41 -2.13 -3.93 -2.92
N LEU A 42 -1.65 -3.94 -4.17
CA LEU A 42 -2.25 -3.18 -5.26
C LEU A 42 -3.71 -3.59 -5.46
N ALA A 43 -3.99 -4.88 -5.57
CA ALA A 43 -5.35 -5.39 -5.73
C ALA A 43 -6.26 -5.00 -4.55
N PHE A 44 -5.75 -5.00 -3.32
CA PHE A 44 -6.49 -4.53 -2.13
C PHE A 44 -6.84 -3.04 -2.21
N ILE A 45 -5.90 -2.20 -2.66
CA ILE A 45 -6.12 -0.76 -2.82
C ILE A 45 -7.16 -0.51 -3.92
N GLU A 46 -6.99 -1.13 -5.09
CA GLU A 46 -7.93 -1.04 -6.22
C GLU A 46 -9.34 -1.48 -5.80
N GLN A 47 -9.48 -2.57 -5.06
CA GLN A 47 -10.77 -3.04 -4.55
C GLN A 47 -11.38 -2.07 -3.52
N SER A 48 -10.54 -1.46 -2.67
CA SER A 48 -11.00 -0.54 -1.63
C SER A 48 -11.48 0.79 -2.20
N THR A 49 -10.72 1.35 -3.15
CA THR A 49 -10.95 2.69 -3.73
C THR A 49 -11.81 2.64 -5.00
N GLY A 50 -11.79 1.53 -5.74
CA GLY A 50 -12.37 1.41 -7.08
C GLY A 50 -11.50 2.02 -8.19
N MET A 51 -10.28 2.46 -7.87
CA MET A 51 -9.31 2.99 -8.83
C MET A 51 -8.62 1.84 -9.58
N ALA A 52 -8.15 2.11 -10.80
CA ALA A 52 -7.17 1.28 -11.50
C ALA A 52 -5.76 1.85 -11.32
N ILE A 53 -4.85 1.08 -10.73
CA ILE A 53 -3.45 1.47 -10.53
C ILE A 53 -2.64 1.01 -11.74
N ARG A 54 -1.95 1.93 -12.41
CA ARG A 54 -1.11 1.58 -13.56
C ARG A 54 0.28 1.20 -13.06
N ALA A 55 0.97 0.35 -13.81
CA ALA A 55 2.35 -0.04 -13.50
C ALA A 55 3.30 1.18 -13.40
N GLU A 56 3.04 2.26 -14.16
CA GLU A 56 3.79 3.51 -14.11
C GLU A 56 3.63 4.29 -12.79
N ASP A 57 2.49 4.11 -12.10
CA ASP A 57 2.21 4.75 -10.81
C ASP A 57 2.95 4.06 -9.67
N VAL A 58 3.35 2.81 -9.87
CA VAL A 58 3.96 1.97 -8.84
C VAL A 58 5.45 2.25 -8.70
N THR A 59 5.76 3.43 -8.17
CA THR A 59 7.11 3.92 -7.90
C THR A 59 7.40 3.94 -6.41
N LEU A 60 8.68 4.01 -6.03
CA LEU A 60 9.07 4.17 -4.63
C LEU A 60 8.53 5.48 -4.02
N GLU A 61 8.34 6.52 -4.83
CA GLU A 61 7.77 7.79 -4.37
C GLU A 61 6.29 7.66 -3.96
N ASN A 62 5.55 6.73 -4.57
CA ASN A 62 4.13 6.51 -4.30
C ASN A 62 3.87 5.31 -3.37
N PHE A 63 4.70 4.27 -3.43
CA PHE A 63 4.40 2.97 -2.81
C PHE A 63 5.43 2.46 -1.79
N ASP A 64 6.50 3.20 -1.51
CA ASP A 64 7.52 2.71 -0.57
C ASP A 64 7.09 2.79 0.89
N THR A 65 6.13 3.62 1.27
CA THR A 65 5.62 3.67 2.67
C THR A 65 4.10 3.66 2.72
N PRO A 66 3.48 3.12 3.78
CA PRO A 66 2.01 3.16 3.91
C PRO A 66 1.42 4.57 3.82
N SER A 67 2.09 5.59 4.38
CA SER A 67 1.69 6.99 4.28
C SER A 67 1.64 7.49 2.83
N ARG A 68 2.63 7.11 1.99
CA ARG A 68 2.67 7.47 0.57
C ARG A 68 1.54 6.78 -0.20
N ILE A 69 1.29 5.51 0.10
CA ILE A 69 0.20 4.73 -0.51
C ILE A 69 -1.16 5.37 -0.22
N LEU A 70 -1.39 5.75 1.04
CA LEU A 70 -2.60 6.48 1.44
C LEU A 70 -2.76 7.78 0.67
N ARG A 71 -1.70 8.59 0.61
CA ARG A 71 -1.72 9.85 -0.13
C ARG A 71 -2.04 9.64 -1.62
N PHE A 72 -1.47 8.61 -2.23
CA PHE A 72 -1.77 8.25 -3.62
C PHE A 72 -3.25 7.86 -3.81
N ALA A 73 -3.79 7.06 -2.89
CA ALA A 73 -5.20 6.64 -2.91
C ALA A 73 -6.17 7.82 -2.69
N GLU A 74 -5.82 8.78 -1.84
CA GLU A 74 -6.62 10.00 -1.60
C GLU A 74 -6.57 10.97 -2.78
N ALA A 75 -5.42 11.13 -3.44
CA ALA A 75 -5.25 12.05 -4.57
C ALA A 75 -6.06 11.64 -5.81
N SER A 76 -6.48 10.37 -5.88
CA SER A 76 -7.19 9.80 -7.04
C SER A 76 -8.72 9.73 -6.84
N THR A 77 -9.24 10.32 -5.77
CA THR A 77 -10.68 10.38 -5.43
C THR A 77 -11.33 11.71 -5.83
#